data_AF-A0A4V2UE58-F1
#
_entry.id   AF-A0A4V2UE58-F1
#
_cell.length_a   1.000
_cell.length_b   1.000
_cell.length_c   1.000
_cell.angle_alpha   90.00
_cell.angle_beta   90.00
_cell.angle_gamma   90.00
#
_symmetry.space_group_name_H-M   'P 1'
#
loop_
_entity.id
_entity.type
_entity.pdbx_description
1 polymer ?
#
loop_
_entity_poly.entity_id
_entity_poly.type
_entity_poly.pdbx_seq_one_letter_code
_entity_poly.pdbx_strand_id
1 'polypeptide(L)' 'MSERLERVLRYLKSARPIAEKSPTLGRVVELIDEAIREAESRLKATRSKNGRNH' A
#
# COMPACT_ATOMS: atom_id res chain seq x y z
N MET A 1 -7.75 -7.26 11.44
CA MET A 1 -6.68 -7.39 10.42
C MET A 1 -6.58 -6.17 9.50
N SER A 2 -7.71 -5.64 8.99
CA SER A 2 -7.73 -4.53 8.01
C SER A 2 -7.15 -3.20 8.51
N GLU A 3 -7.37 -2.81 9.77
CA GLU A 3 -6.88 -1.50 10.29
C GLU A 3 -5.35 -1.38 10.28
N ARG A 4 -4.63 -2.47 10.58
CA ARG A 4 -3.16 -2.48 10.53
C ARG A 4 -2.68 -2.30 9.09
N LEU A 5 -3.35 -2.94 8.13
CA LEU A 5 -3.02 -2.85 6.72
C LEU A 5 -3.33 -1.44 6.16
N GLU A 6 -4.41 -0.81 6.61
CA GLU A 6 -4.75 0.57 6.26
C GLU A 6 -3.77 1.61 6.84
N ARG A 7 -3.23 1.36 8.05
CA ARG A 7 -2.15 2.21 8.60
C ARG A 7 -0.86 2.07 7.80
N VAL A 8 -0.47 0.85 7.43
CA VAL A 8 0.69 0.61 6.58
C VAL A 8 0.54 1.28 5.22
N LEU A 9 -0.65 1.19 4.60
CA LEU A 9 -0.94 1.84 3.33
C LEU A 9 -0.78 3.36 3.40
N ARG A 10 -1.30 3.99 4.47
CA ARG A 10 -1.12 5.43 4.71
C ARG A 10 0.35 5.82 4.83
N TYR A 11 1.13 5.03 5.56
CA TYR A 11 2.56 5.27 5.71
C TYR A 11 3.30 5.18 4.37
N LEU A 12 3.04 4.14 3.57
CA LEU A 12 3.63 3.98 2.24
C LEU A 12 3.28 5.15 1.30
N LYS A 13 2.03 5.60 1.30
CA LYS A 13 1.59 6.77 0.50
C LYS A 13 2.28 8.06 0.92
N SER A 14 2.58 8.24 2.21
CA SER A 14 3.35 9.39 2.69
C SER A 14 4.86 9.29 2.39
N ALA A 15 5.41 8.08 2.29
CA ALA A 15 6.83 7.85 1.99
C ALA A 15 7.16 8.04 0.50
N ARG A 16 6.23 7.74 -0.41
CA ARG A 16 6.39 7.90 -1.87
C ARG A 16 6.93 9.29 -2.30
N PRO A 17 6.31 10.43 -1.92
CA PRO A 17 6.81 11.75 -2.31
C PRO A 17 8.16 12.12 -1.68
N ILE A 18 8.56 11.46 -0.59
CA ILE A 18 9.88 11.64 0.02
C ILE A 18 10.93 10.90 -0.82
N ALA A 19 10.61 9.68 -1.27
CA ALA A 19 11.47 8.90 -2.14
C ALA A 19 11.62 9.52 -3.54
N GLU A 20 10.54 10.08 -4.13
CA GLU A 20 10.59 10.78 -5.43
C GLU A 20 11.52 12.01 -5.43
N LYS A 21 11.67 12.69 -4.28
CA LYS A 21 12.55 13.87 -4.16
C LYS A 21 14.03 13.52 -4.12
N SER A 22 14.38 12.24 -4.00
CA SER A 22 15.76 11.79 -3.93
C SER A 22 16.12 11.01 -5.20
N PRO A 23 16.96 11.57 -6.11
CA PRO A 23 17.28 10.92 -7.38
C PRO A 23 18.03 9.59 -7.23
N THR A 24 18.65 9.34 -6.07
CA THR A 24 19.30 8.06 -5.72
C THR A 24 18.32 6.97 -5.29
N LEU A 25 17.04 7.32 -5.07
CA LEU A 25 16.01 6.42 -4.55
C LEU A 25 15.00 5.98 -5.62
N GLY A 26 15.30 6.11 -6.92
CA GLY A 26 14.39 5.69 -8.00
C GLY A 26 13.88 4.25 -7.84
N ARG A 27 14.77 3.31 -7.50
CA ARG A 27 14.40 1.91 -7.21
C ARG A 27 13.55 1.75 -5.94
N VAL A 28 13.68 2.67 -4.97
CA VAL A 28 12.87 2.67 -3.74
C VAL A 28 11.45 3.17 -4.02
N VAL A 29 11.27 4.11 -4.95
CA VAL A 29 9.93 4.54 -5.41
C VAL A 29 9.17 3.36 -6.03
N GLU A 30 9.83 2.58 -6.89
CA GLU A 30 9.23 1.37 -7.50
C GLU A 30 8.80 0.35 -6.44
N LEU A 31 9.64 0.10 -5.43
CA LEU A 31 9.32 -0.80 -4.32
C LEU A 31 8.15 -0.29 -3.46
N ILE A 32 8.05 1.02 -3.24
CA ILE A 32 6.92 1.63 -2.53
C ILE A 32 5.63 1.48 -3.34
N ASP A 33 5.67 1.72 -4.65
CA ASP A 33 4.51 1.59 -5.52
C ASP A 33 4.03 0.12 -5.61
N GLU A 34 4.95 -0.84 -5.65
CA GLU A 34 4.62 -2.27 -5.58
C GLU A 34 3.95 -2.63 -4.24
N ALA A 35 4.52 -2.18 -3.12
CA ALA A 35 3.97 -2.41 -1.78
C ALA A 35 2.57 -1.78 -1.60
N ILE A 36 2.31 -0.61 -2.19
CA ILE A 36 0.99 0.03 -2.21
C ILE A 36 -0.01 -0.85 -2.98
N ARG A 37 0.33 -1.30 -4.20
CA ARG A 37 -0.55 -2.15 -5.01
C ARG A 37 -0.90 -3.45 -4.30
N GLU A 38 0.08 -4.08 -3.67
CA GLU A 38 -0.14 -5.33 -2.94
C GLU A 38 -1.04 -5.12 -1.72
N ALA A 39 -0.81 -4.07 -0.93
CA ALA A 39 -1.64 -3.74 0.22
C ALA A 39 -3.08 -3.40 -0.18
N GLU A 40 -3.29 -2.66 -1.28
CA GLU A 40 -4.63 -2.37 -1.82
C GLU A 40 -5.34 -3.64 -2.32
N SER A 41 -4.62 -4.52 -3.03
CA SER A 41 -5.15 -5.81 -3.49
C SER A 41 -5.61 -6.68 -2.31
N ARG A 42 -4.78 -6.80 -1.27
CA ARG A 42 -5.11 -7.55 -0.04
C ARG A 42 -6.30 -6.93 0.72
N LEU A 43 -6.39 -5.60 0.79
CA LEU A 43 -7.55 -4.91 1.36
C LEU A 43 -8.83 -5.20 0.57
N LYS A 44 -8.77 -5.14 -0.76
CA LYS A 44 -9.90 -5.45 -1.65
C LYS A 44 -10.37 -6.90 -1.49
N ALA A 45 -9.45 -7.85 -1.40
CA ALA A 45 -9.76 -9.26 -1.18
C ALA A 45 -10.42 -9.50 0.19
N THR A 46 -9.93 -8.83 1.24
CA THR A 46 -10.51 -8.92 2.59
C THR A 46 -11.93 -8.33 2.63
N ARG A 47 -12.16 -7.18 1.99
CA ARG A 47 -13.49 -6.55 1.89
C ARG A 47 -14.47 -7.38 1.05
N SER A 48 -13.99 -7.98 -0.06
CA SER A 48 -14.83 -8.85 -0.91
C SER A 48 -15.23 -10.16 -0.22
N LYS A 49 -14.34 -10.74 0.61
CA LYS A 49 -14.69 -11.90 1.44
C LYS A 49 -15.78 -11.57 2.47
N ASN A 50 -15.76 -10.36 3.03
CA ASN A 50 -16.75 -9.92 4.00
C ASN A 50 -18.14 -9.67 3.38
N GLY A 51 -18.22 -9.33 2.10
CA GLY A 51 -19.49 -9.11 1.39
C GLY A 51 -20.11 -10.36 0.77
N ARG A 52 -19.35 -11.45 0.59
CA ARG A 52 -19.83 -12.70 -0.05
C ARG A 52 -20.47 -13.69 0.94
N ASN A 53 -20.52 -13.33 2.22
CA ASN A 53 -20.98 -14.19 3.31
C ASN A 53 -22.31 -13.71 3.92
N HIS A 54 -23.12 -12.96 3.15
CA HIS A 54 -24.41 -12.42 3.57
C HIS A 54 -25.49 -12.82 2.56
#